data_AF-A0A2E7MDV6-F1
#
_entry.id   AF-A0A2E7MDV6-F1
#
_cell.length_a   1.000
_cell.length_b   1.000
_cell.length_c   1.000
_cell.angle_alpha   90.00
_cell.angle_beta   90.00
_cell.angle_gamma   90.00
#
_symmetry.space_group_name_H-M   'P 1'
#
loop_
_entity.id
_entity.type
_entity.pdbx_description
1 polymer ?
#
loop_
_entity_poly.entity_id
_entity_poly.type
_entity_poly.pdbx_seq_one_letter_code
_entity_poly.pdbx_strand_id
1 'polypeptide(L)'
;MHQAIHYCGAHRIGHGTRLKENGDLLNFVNDHRIPLEICLKSNIQTRATPSMSAHPFRFYLDLGLRVTLNTDNRLITDTTVTDEYMTAATQWDLTADELKWIMVNGFKSAFLPFREKKMLMRRVIQEYDALVTTTRESVADTPKPEGDEDHAQVTA
;
A
#
# COMPACT_ATOMS: atom_id res chain seq x y z
N MET A 1 12.00 -17.03 -5.70
CA MET A 1 10.98 -16.36 -6.53
C MET A 1 10.98 -16.84 -7.98
N HIS A 2 12.13 -16.85 -8.67
CA HIS A 2 12.26 -17.37 -10.04
C HIS A 2 11.57 -18.74 -10.24
N GLN A 3 11.83 -19.70 -9.34
CA GLN A 3 11.22 -21.02 -9.47
C GLN A 3 9.69 -21.02 -9.32
N ALA A 4 9.17 -20.23 -8.39
CA ALA A 4 7.72 -20.12 -8.17
C ALA A 4 7.01 -19.58 -9.42
N ILE A 5 7.61 -18.60 -10.10
CA ILE A 5 7.05 -18.01 -11.31
C ILE A 5 7.21 -18.95 -12.51
N HIS A 6 8.43 -19.39 -12.80
CA HIS A 6 8.71 -20.06 -14.07
C HIS A 6 8.44 -21.57 -14.06
N TYR A 7 8.60 -22.26 -12.92
CA TYR A 7 8.34 -23.71 -12.84
C TYR A 7 6.98 -24.02 -12.24
N CYS A 8 6.53 -23.25 -11.24
CA CYS A 8 5.27 -23.51 -10.55
C CYS A 8 4.08 -22.72 -11.08
N GLY A 9 4.29 -21.73 -11.96
CA GLY A 9 3.20 -20.92 -12.53
C GLY A 9 2.48 -20.06 -11.48
N ALA A 10 3.20 -19.53 -10.50
CA ALA A 10 2.62 -18.71 -9.44
C ALA A 10 1.94 -17.46 -10.01
N HIS A 11 0.67 -17.26 -9.63
CA HIS A 11 -0.14 -16.13 -10.09
C HIS A 11 0.04 -14.86 -9.25
N ARG A 12 0.56 -15.00 -8.02
CA ARG A 12 0.93 -13.93 -7.07
C ARG A 12 2.15 -14.37 -6.26
N ILE A 13 2.87 -13.42 -5.71
CA ILE A 13 4.05 -13.67 -4.90
C ILE A 13 3.92 -13.00 -3.54
N GLY A 14 4.01 -13.80 -2.48
CA GLY A 14 4.09 -13.33 -1.10
C GLY A 14 5.40 -12.57 -0.81
N HIS A 15 5.28 -11.46 -0.09
CA HIS A 15 6.34 -10.58 0.42
C HIS A 15 7.19 -9.87 -0.63
N GLY A 16 7.87 -10.63 -1.49
CA GLY A 16 8.73 -10.12 -2.56
C GLY A 16 9.86 -9.18 -2.13
N THR A 17 10.31 -9.24 -0.87
CA THR A 17 11.28 -8.28 -0.29
C THR A 17 12.63 -8.22 -1.02
N ARG A 18 13.02 -9.30 -1.68
CA ARG A 18 14.31 -9.43 -2.38
C ARG A 18 14.21 -9.35 -3.91
N LEU A 19 13.03 -9.08 -4.48
CA LEU A 19 12.88 -8.97 -5.93
C LEU A 19 13.78 -7.88 -6.55
N LYS A 20 13.98 -6.76 -5.85
CA LYS A 20 14.87 -5.66 -6.29
C LYS A 20 16.32 -6.08 -6.58
N GLU A 21 16.76 -7.23 -6.07
CA GLU A 21 18.13 -7.74 -6.28
C GLU A 21 18.31 -8.37 -7.67
N ASN A 22 17.22 -8.64 -8.40
CA ASN A 22 17.26 -9.25 -9.72
C ASN A 22 16.43 -8.43 -10.72
N GLY A 23 17.11 -7.61 -11.53
CA GLY A 23 16.47 -6.71 -12.49
C GLY A 23 15.65 -7.44 -13.56
N ASP A 24 16.15 -8.55 -14.10
CA ASP A 24 15.45 -9.30 -15.14
C ASP A 24 14.13 -9.90 -14.62
N LEU A 25 14.18 -10.51 -13.42
CA LEU A 25 12.99 -11.06 -12.78
C LEU A 25 12.02 -9.94 -12.37
N LEU A 26 12.53 -8.80 -11.92
CA LEU A 26 11.72 -7.63 -11.59
C LEU A 26 10.95 -7.13 -12.83
N ASN A 27 11.64 -6.97 -13.95
CA ASN A 27 11.03 -6.55 -15.21
C ASN A 27 9.98 -7.57 -15.67
N PHE A 28 10.31 -8.88 -15.61
CA PHE A 28 9.35 -9.94 -15.94
C PHE A 28 8.08 -9.86 -15.08
N VAL A 29 8.23 -9.71 -13.76
CA VAL A 29 7.11 -9.56 -12.81
C VAL A 29 6.26 -8.34 -13.15
N ASN A 30 6.89 -7.22 -13.50
CA ASN A 30 6.19 -6.00 -13.85
C ASN A 30 5.43 -6.14 -15.19
N ASP A 31 6.09 -6.65 -16.23
CA ASP A 31 5.50 -6.82 -17.57
C ASP A 31 4.29 -7.76 -17.56
N HIS A 32 4.38 -8.86 -16.81
CA HIS A 32 3.30 -9.82 -16.66
C HIS A 32 2.28 -9.42 -15.58
N ARG A 33 2.49 -8.27 -14.93
CA ARG A 33 1.65 -7.71 -13.87
C ARG A 33 1.36 -8.71 -12.75
N ILE A 34 2.37 -9.50 -12.38
CA ILE A 34 2.31 -10.47 -11.28
C ILE A 34 2.27 -9.69 -9.95
N PRO A 35 1.21 -9.85 -9.13
CA PRO A 35 1.05 -9.11 -7.88
C PRO A 35 2.08 -9.50 -6.82
N LEU A 36 2.55 -8.50 -6.07
CA LEU A 36 3.35 -8.67 -4.86
C LEU A 36 2.50 -8.38 -3.63
N GLU A 37 2.33 -9.38 -2.77
CA GLU A 37 1.60 -9.26 -1.51
C GLU A 37 2.55 -8.76 -0.42
N ILE A 38 2.54 -7.46 -0.16
CA ILE A 38 3.47 -6.82 0.77
C ILE A 38 2.88 -6.79 2.18
N CYS A 39 3.65 -7.32 3.15
CA CYS A 39 3.27 -7.36 4.56
C CYS A 39 4.30 -6.57 5.38
N LEU A 40 4.07 -5.26 5.58
CA LEU A 40 5.12 -4.35 6.06
C LEU A 40 5.60 -4.72 7.45
N LYS A 41 4.68 -4.80 8.43
CA LYS A 41 5.07 -5.10 9.81
C LYS A 41 5.62 -6.51 9.96
N SER A 42 5.02 -7.50 9.28
CA SER A 42 5.53 -8.88 9.28
C SER A 42 6.95 -8.96 8.71
N ASN A 43 7.26 -8.23 7.63
CA ASN A 43 8.60 -8.21 7.04
C ASN A 43 9.67 -7.65 7.99
N ILE A 44 9.32 -6.68 8.84
CA ILE A 44 10.21 -6.17 9.88
C ILE A 44 10.32 -7.16 11.05
N GLN A 45 9.19 -7.68 11.53
CA GLN A 45 9.13 -8.62 12.65
C GLN A 45 9.96 -9.90 12.37
N THR A 46 9.86 -10.42 11.15
CA THR A 46 10.59 -11.62 10.68
C THR A 46 12.03 -11.32 10.25
N ARG A 47 12.45 -10.05 10.27
CA ARG A 47 13.75 -9.56 9.80
C ARG A 47 14.02 -9.82 8.31
N ALA A 48 12.97 -10.03 7.51
CA ALA A 48 13.07 -10.11 6.05
C ALA A 48 13.52 -8.77 5.44
N THR A 49 13.20 -7.66 6.11
CA THR A 49 13.68 -6.31 5.83
C THR A 49 14.22 -5.70 7.13
N PRO A 50 15.36 -4.99 7.12
CA PRO A 50 16.00 -4.50 8.36
C PRO A 50 15.27 -3.34 9.03
N SER A 51 14.55 -2.50 8.27
CA SER A 51 13.80 -1.35 8.79
C SER A 51 12.69 -0.96 7.82
N MET A 52 11.71 -0.18 8.28
CA MET A 52 10.64 0.31 7.40
C MET A 52 11.21 1.19 6.28
N SER A 53 12.20 2.04 6.58
CA SER A 53 12.87 2.88 5.57
C SER A 53 13.63 2.09 4.50
N ALA A 54 14.16 0.91 4.83
CA ALA A 54 14.84 0.02 3.89
C ALA A 54 13.88 -0.88 3.10
N HIS A 55 12.58 -0.84 3.41
CA HIS A 55 11.58 -1.68 2.78
C HIS A 55 11.45 -1.36 1.30
N PRO A 56 11.48 -2.36 0.39
CA PRO A 56 11.42 -2.12 -1.06
C PRO A 56 10.03 -1.67 -1.56
N PHE A 57 9.08 -1.42 -0.65
CA PHE A 57 7.68 -1.17 -0.99
C PHE A 57 7.56 0.10 -1.85
N ARG A 58 8.15 1.21 -1.40
CA ARG A 58 8.12 2.47 -2.15
C ARG A 58 8.77 2.34 -3.52
N PHE A 59 9.93 1.69 -3.57
CA PHE A 59 10.63 1.40 -4.83
C PHE A 59 9.76 0.62 -5.83
N TYR A 60 9.04 -0.42 -5.37
CA TYR A 60 8.14 -1.16 -6.24
C TYR A 60 6.92 -0.35 -6.67
N LEU A 61 6.37 0.47 -5.77
CA LEU A 61 5.24 1.36 -6.07
C LEU A 61 5.63 2.38 -7.15
N ASP A 62 6.80 3.01 -7.03
CA ASP A 62 7.31 4.02 -7.96
C ASP A 62 7.61 3.43 -9.36
N LEU A 63 8.08 2.18 -9.41
CA LEU A 63 8.27 1.45 -10.67
C LEU A 63 6.96 0.95 -11.30
N GLY A 64 5.82 1.19 -10.64
CA GLY A 64 4.50 0.83 -11.14
C GLY A 64 4.17 -0.66 -11.00
N LEU A 65 4.90 -1.41 -10.17
CA LEU A 65 4.58 -2.81 -9.90
C LEU A 65 3.21 -2.93 -9.23
N ARG A 66 2.57 -4.09 -9.42
CA ARG A 66 1.29 -4.39 -8.77
C ARG A 66 1.53 -4.82 -7.31
N VAL A 67 1.72 -3.84 -6.43
CA VAL A 67 1.83 -4.09 -4.99
C VAL A 67 0.47 -4.06 -4.31
N THR A 68 0.30 -4.88 -3.28
CA THR A 68 -0.84 -4.90 -2.36
C THR A 68 -0.35 -4.86 -0.93
N LEU A 69 -1.16 -4.35 0.00
CA LEU A 69 -0.85 -4.38 1.44
C LEU A 69 -1.67 -5.45 2.15
N ASN A 70 -1.01 -6.24 2.97
CA ASN A 70 -1.55 -7.43 3.61
C ASN A 70 -0.99 -7.57 5.04
N THR A 71 -1.72 -8.27 5.91
CA THR A 71 -1.32 -8.42 7.32
C THR A 71 -0.40 -9.60 7.58
N ASP A 72 -0.30 -10.54 6.62
CA ASP A 72 0.25 -11.89 6.83
C ASP A 72 -0.47 -12.61 7.99
N ASN A 73 -0.02 -12.42 9.23
CA ASN A 73 -0.64 -12.95 10.43
C ASN A 73 -1.06 -11.82 11.38
N ARG A 74 -2.36 -11.58 11.51
CA ARG A 74 -2.89 -10.51 12.38
C ARG A 74 -2.53 -10.69 13.85
N LEU A 75 -2.60 -11.92 14.36
CA LEU A 75 -2.41 -12.20 15.79
C LEU A 75 -0.93 -12.12 16.18
N ILE A 76 -0.05 -12.69 15.37
CA ILE A 76 1.37 -12.76 15.68
C ILE A 76 2.05 -11.40 15.48
N THR A 77 1.64 -10.64 14.47
CA THR A 77 2.20 -9.33 14.14
C THR A 77 1.50 -8.18 14.88
N ASP A 78 0.39 -8.47 15.57
CA ASP A 78 -0.46 -7.46 16.22
C ASP A 78 -0.79 -6.31 15.27
N THR A 79 -1.47 -6.65 14.16
CA THR A 79 -1.76 -5.71 13.08
C THR A 79 -3.09 -5.97 12.41
N THR A 80 -3.70 -4.90 11.91
CA THR A 80 -4.87 -4.94 11.04
C THR A 80 -4.52 -4.44 9.64
N VAL A 81 -5.43 -4.64 8.68
CA VAL A 81 -5.25 -4.06 7.33
C VAL A 81 -5.17 -2.54 7.43
N THR A 82 -6.02 -1.91 8.24
CA THR A 82 -5.96 -0.46 8.48
C THR A 82 -4.58 -0.04 8.99
N ASP A 83 -3.99 -0.77 9.93
CA ASP A 83 -2.66 -0.43 10.45
C ASP A 83 -1.57 -0.54 9.40
N GLU A 84 -1.62 -1.55 8.51
CA GLU A 84 -0.67 -1.68 7.39
C GLU A 84 -0.79 -0.49 6.43
N TYR A 85 -2.01 -0.09 6.08
CA TYR A 85 -2.26 1.08 5.23
C TYR A 85 -1.83 2.39 5.90
N MET A 86 -2.14 2.57 7.19
CA MET A 86 -1.73 3.74 7.95
C MET A 86 -0.21 3.81 8.07
N THR A 87 0.45 2.68 8.33
CA THR A 87 1.92 2.60 8.37
C THR A 87 2.53 2.99 7.03
N ALA A 88 1.96 2.51 5.92
CA ALA A 88 2.43 2.86 4.59
C ALA A 88 2.22 4.36 4.29
N ALA A 89 1.02 4.87 4.60
CA ALA A 89 0.66 6.26 4.35
C ALA A 89 1.56 7.22 5.13
N THR A 90 1.82 6.97 6.41
CA THR A 90 2.65 7.85 7.24
C THR A 90 4.13 7.73 6.92
N GLN A 91 4.63 6.53 6.61
CA GLN A 91 6.05 6.31 6.34
C GLN A 91 6.51 6.95 5.01
N TRP A 92 5.65 6.96 3.99
CA TRP A 92 6.00 7.38 2.63
C TRP A 92 5.14 8.52 2.08
N ASP A 93 4.38 9.18 2.95
CA ASP A 93 3.46 10.28 2.62
C ASP A 93 2.58 9.95 1.41
N LEU A 94 1.93 8.77 1.46
CA LEU A 94 1.16 8.29 0.32
C LEU A 94 -0.04 9.18 0.07
N THR A 95 -0.21 9.56 -1.18
CA THR A 95 -1.38 10.30 -1.65
C THR A 95 -2.63 9.42 -1.64
N ALA A 96 -3.81 10.05 -1.62
CA ALA A 96 -5.08 9.34 -1.79
C ALA A 96 -5.10 8.52 -3.09
N ASP A 97 -4.51 9.03 -4.17
CA ASP A 97 -4.44 8.28 -5.42
C ASP A 97 -3.53 7.05 -5.29
N GLU A 98 -2.35 7.15 -4.67
CA GLU A 98 -1.50 5.98 -4.43
C GLU A 98 -2.21 4.92 -3.56
N LEU A 99 -2.93 5.35 -2.51
CA LEU A 99 -3.74 4.45 -1.67
C LEU A 99 -4.83 3.76 -2.48
N LYS A 100 -5.54 4.50 -3.35
CA LYS A 100 -6.51 3.95 -4.30
C LYS A 100 -5.88 2.89 -5.19
N TRP A 101 -4.70 3.17 -5.74
CA TRP A 101 -3.99 2.27 -6.65
C TRP A 101 -3.61 0.96 -5.95
N ILE A 102 -3.09 1.04 -4.72
CA ILE A 102 -2.75 -0.14 -3.90
C ILE A 102 -4.00 -0.98 -3.62
N MET A 103 -5.12 -0.35 -3.23
CA MET A 103 -6.39 -1.06 -3.01
C MET A 103 -6.88 -1.74 -4.29
N VAL A 104 -6.97 -0.99 -5.38
CA VAL A 104 -7.44 -1.51 -6.68
C VAL A 104 -6.53 -2.64 -7.17
N ASN A 105 -5.22 -2.58 -6.93
CA ASN A 105 -4.30 -3.67 -7.22
C ASN A 105 -4.67 -4.95 -6.45
N GLY A 106 -5.07 -4.84 -5.18
CA GLY A 106 -5.60 -5.96 -4.40
C GLY A 106 -6.79 -6.63 -5.07
N PHE A 107 -7.81 -5.84 -5.43
CA PHE A 107 -9.02 -6.38 -6.09
C PHE A 107 -8.74 -6.93 -7.50
N LYS A 108 -7.85 -6.31 -8.28
CA LYS A 108 -7.39 -6.84 -9.57
C LYS A 108 -6.74 -8.23 -9.44
N SER A 109 -6.11 -8.47 -8.29
CA SER A 109 -5.35 -9.68 -7.98
C SER A 109 -6.17 -10.80 -7.35
N ALA A 110 -7.44 -10.55 -7.03
CA ALA A 110 -8.33 -11.56 -6.45
C ALA A 110 -8.51 -12.77 -7.36
N PHE A 111 -8.61 -13.97 -6.79
CA PHE A 111 -8.92 -15.20 -7.53
C PHE A 111 -10.43 -15.35 -7.75
N LEU A 112 -11.00 -14.34 -8.41
CA LEU A 112 -12.40 -14.31 -8.82
C LEU A 112 -12.50 -14.45 -10.34
N PRO A 113 -13.59 -15.07 -10.85
CA PRO A 113 -13.94 -15.02 -12.26
C PRO A 113 -13.94 -13.58 -12.79
N PHE A 114 -13.48 -13.40 -14.02
CA PHE A 114 -13.23 -12.07 -14.61
C PHE A 114 -14.45 -11.13 -14.49
N ARG A 115 -15.65 -11.66 -14.72
CA ARG A 115 -16.88 -10.87 -14.71
C ARG A 115 -17.22 -10.34 -13.31
N GLU A 116 -17.10 -11.19 -12.29
CA GLU A 116 -17.28 -10.83 -10.89
C GLU A 116 -16.21 -9.84 -10.42
N LYS A 117 -14.95 -10.10 -10.76
CA LYS A 117 -13.83 -9.20 -10.47
C LYS A 117 -14.05 -7.80 -11.05
N LYS A 118 -14.49 -7.71 -12.31
CA LYS A 118 -14.77 -6.42 -12.98
C LYS A 118 -15.87 -5.64 -12.26
N MET A 119 -16.94 -6.32 -11.83
CA MET A 119 -18.04 -5.71 -11.09
C MET A 119 -17.59 -5.24 -9.70
N LEU A 120 -16.81 -6.06 -8.99
CA LEU A 120 -16.23 -5.71 -7.70
C LEU A 120 -15.32 -4.49 -7.81
N MET A 121 -14.40 -4.47 -8.79
CA MET A 121 -13.50 -3.34 -9.01
C MET A 121 -14.24 -2.03 -9.27
N ARG A 122 -15.31 -2.06 -10.07
CA ARG A 122 -16.13 -0.86 -10.34
C ARG A 122 -16.75 -0.30 -9.06
N ARG A 123 -17.35 -1.16 -8.24
CA ARG A 123 -17.94 -0.76 -6.96
C ARG A 123 -16.90 -0.16 -6.02
N VAL A 124 -15.76 -0.83 -5.86
CA VAL A 124 -14.66 -0.34 -4.99
C VAL A 124 -14.16 1.02 -5.44
N ILE A 125 -13.93 1.22 -6.75
CA ILE A 125 -13.44 2.51 -7.26
C ILE A 125 -14.45 3.62 -6.99
N GLN A 126 -15.73 3.38 -7.25
CA GLN A 126 -16.80 4.35 -6.99
C GLN A 126 -16.93 4.68 -5.50
N GLU A 127 -16.88 3.67 -4.65
CA GLU A 127 -16.95 3.84 -3.19
C GLU A 127 -15.75 4.62 -2.67
N TYR A 128 -14.54 4.31 -3.13
CA TYR A 128 -13.33 5.05 -2.76
C TYR A 128 -13.41 6.52 -3.15
N ASP A 129 -13.84 6.81 -4.39
CA ASP A 129 -13.95 8.18 -4.90
C ASP A 129 -15.01 8.99 -4.14
N ALA A 130 -16.13 8.36 -3.79
CA ALA A 130 -17.15 8.99 -2.95
C ALA A 130 -16.59 9.31 -1.55
N LEU A 131 -15.90 8.36 -0.91
CA LEU A 131 -15.31 8.57 0.42
C LEU A 131 -14.28 9.71 0.41
N VAL A 132 -13.36 9.73 -0.55
CA VAL A 132 -12.34 10.78 -0.64
C VAL A 132 -12.97 12.15 -0.87
N THR A 133 -14.02 12.23 -1.69
CA THR A 133 -14.73 13.50 -1.93
C THR A 133 -15.38 14.01 -0.63
N THR A 134 -16.15 13.16 0.05
CA THR A 134 -16.80 13.50 1.33
C THR A 134 -15.78 13.90 2.40
N THR A 135 -14.65 13.19 2.52
CA THR A 135 -13.63 13.54 3.49
C THR A 135 -12.96 14.87 3.18
N ARG A 136 -12.68 15.18 1.91
CA ARG A 136 -12.12 16.48 1.50
C ARG A 136 -13.07 17.63 1.83
N GLU A 137 -14.36 17.44 1.60
CA GLU A 137 -15.39 18.42 1.96
C GLU A 137 -15.46 18.64 3.49
N SER A 138 -15.44 17.57 4.28
CA SER A 138 -15.46 17.68 5.74
C SER A 138 -14.21 18.35 6.32
N VAL A 139 -13.03 18.12 5.73
CA VAL A 139 -11.78 18.73 6.20
C VAL A 139 -11.74 20.22 5.83
N ALA A 140 -12.27 20.60 4.66
CA ALA A 140 -12.37 22.00 4.25
C ALA A 140 -13.30 22.83 5.15
N ASP A 141 -14.30 22.21 5.79
CA ASP A 141 -15.25 22.84 6.70
C ASP A 141 -14.75 22.91 8.16
N THR A 142 -13.57 22.37 8.45
CA THR A 142 -12.98 22.46 9.79
C THR A 142 -12.39 23.86 9.99
N PRO A 143 -12.81 24.63 11.02
CA PRO A 143 -12.24 25.95 11.27
C PRO A 143 -10.73 25.84 11.50
N LYS A 144 -9.95 26.69 10.82
CA LYS A 144 -8.50 26.82 11.06
C LYS A 144 -8.30 27.12 12.55
N PRO A 145 -7.28 26.52 13.21
CA PRO A 145 -6.92 26.95 14.55
C PRO A 145 -6.61 28.45 14.51
N GLU A 146 -7.27 29.21 15.39
CA GLU A 146 -6.97 30.62 15.60
C GLU A 146 -5.48 30.72 15.92
N GLY A 147 -4.77 31.57 15.16
CA GLY A 147 -3.37 31.82 15.41
C GLY A 147 -3.21 32.41 16.80
N ASP A 148 -2.24 31.91 17.57
CA ASP A 148 -1.75 32.60 18.76
C ASP A 148 -1.19 33.96 18.30
N GLU A 149 -2.03 34.99 18.36
CA GLU A 149 -1.61 36.38 18.29
C GLU A 149 -0.82 36.72 19.57
N ASP A 150 0.40 37.19 19.35
CA ASP A 150 1.15 38.12 20.20
C ASP A 150 0.85 38.18 21.70
N HIS A 151 1.74 37.55 22.48
CA HIS A 151 2.16 38.14 23.75
C HIS A 151 3.64 38.51 23.72
N ALA A 152 3.96 39.48 22.87
CA ALA A 152 4.97 40.46 23.21
C ALA A 152 4.34 41.44 24.22
N GLN A 153 4.73 41.38 25.50
CA GLN A 153 5.07 42.54 26.34
C GLN A 153 5.37 42.20 27.81
N VAL A 154 6.55 42.68 28.25
CA VAL A 154 6.86 43.32 29.54
C VAL A 154 7.07 42.45 30.79
N THR A 155 8.33 42.38 31.24
CA THR A 155 8.85 42.87 32.55
C THR A 155 10.38 42.89 32.45
N ALA A 156 11.01 44.07 32.39
CA ALA A 156 11.58 44.86 33.50
C ALA A 156 12.94 44.34 33.98
#